data_AF-A0A851DNV8-F1
#
_entry.id   AF-A0A851DNV8-F1
#
_cell.length_a   1.000
_cell.length_b   1.000
_cell.length_c   1.000
_cell.angle_alpha   90.00
_cell.angle_beta   90.00
_cell.angle_gamma   90.00
#
_symmetry.space_group_name_H-M   'P 1'
#
loop_
_entity.id
_entity.type
_entity.pdbx_description
1 polymer ?
#
loop_
_entity_poly.entity_id
_entity_poly.type
_entity_poly.pdbx_seq_one_letter_code
_entity_poly.pdbx_strand_id
1 'polypeptide(L)'
;KKIRQKLKSKQEAMERSEKAKQLRAMRKYGKKVQTEILQRRQKEKKNILNAVKKYQKGLSDKLDFLDEEQTSSQGNKKGSANQQIKKGPNAKRRYKNQKFGFGGKKKGSKWNTKESFNDVSSFRSKVAHNKGPGKRGK
;
A
#
# COMPACT_ATOMS: atom_id res chain seq x y z
N LYS A 1 25.14 30.50 -24.89
CA LYS A 1 24.22 29.38 -24.51
C LYS A 1 24.30 28.94 -23.03
N LYS A 2 25.45 29.03 -22.33
CA LYS A 2 25.62 28.53 -20.95
C LYS A 2 24.79 29.26 -19.86
N ILE A 3 24.53 30.56 -20.01
CA ILE A 3 23.78 31.36 -19.01
C ILE A 3 22.30 30.95 -18.96
N ARG A 4 21.64 30.81 -20.11
CA ARG A 4 20.24 30.34 -20.18
C ARG A 4 20.05 28.97 -19.55
N GLN A 5 21.01 28.07 -19.73
CA GLN A 5 20.99 26.74 -19.10
C GLN A 5 21.08 26.84 -17.57
N LYS A 6 21.96 27.70 -17.04
CA LYS A 6 22.07 27.94 -15.59
C LYS A 6 20.81 28.57 -15.00
N LEU A 7 20.13 29.46 -15.74
CA LEU A 7 18.86 30.05 -15.30
C LEU A 7 17.74 29.01 -15.26
N LYS A 8 17.60 28.20 -16.33
CA LYS A 8 16.64 27.08 -16.36
C LYS A 8 16.90 26.08 -15.23
N SER A 9 18.15 25.70 -14.99
CA SER A 9 18.45 24.76 -13.89
C SER A 9 18.11 25.31 -12.51
N LYS A 10 18.25 26.62 -12.29
CA LYS A 10 17.85 27.28 -11.04
C LYS A 10 16.33 27.27 -10.86
N GLN A 11 15.59 27.59 -11.92
CA GLN A 11 14.12 27.53 -11.90
C GLN A 11 13.62 26.11 -11.62
N GLU A 12 14.15 25.12 -12.35
CA GLU A 12 13.78 23.71 -12.12
C GLU A 12 14.10 23.24 -10.70
N ALA A 13 15.25 23.65 -10.14
CA ALA A 13 15.61 23.31 -8.77
C ALA A 13 14.63 23.91 -7.74
N MET A 14 14.22 25.17 -7.96
CA MET A 14 13.24 25.86 -7.13
C MET A 14 11.88 25.15 -7.20
N GLU A 15 11.37 24.88 -8.40
CA GLU A 15 10.11 24.17 -8.61
C GLU A 15 10.11 22.76 -7.98
N ARG A 16 11.23 22.02 -8.11
CA ARG A 16 11.36 20.69 -7.48
C ARG A 16 11.27 20.79 -5.96
N SER A 17 11.88 21.81 -5.36
CA SER A 17 11.84 22.03 -3.91
C SER A 17 10.42 22.35 -3.44
N GLU A 18 9.67 23.16 -4.18
CA GLU A 18 8.28 23.51 -3.87
C GLU A 18 7.36 22.31 -3.99
N LYS A 19 7.47 21.53 -5.09
CA LYS A 19 6.72 20.28 -5.27
C LYS A 19 7.01 19.29 -4.14
N ALA A 20 8.26 19.21 -3.67
CA ALA A 20 8.62 18.36 -2.54
C ALA A 20 7.99 18.84 -1.21
N LYS A 21 7.92 20.16 -0.97
CA LYS A 21 7.23 20.74 0.19
C LYS A 21 5.73 20.44 0.14
N GLN A 22 5.09 20.63 -1.02
CA GLN A 22 3.68 20.31 -1.23
C GLN A 22 3.40 18.82 -1.00
N LEU A 23 4.22 17.92 -1.55
CA LEU A 23 4.09 16.48 -1.36
C LEU A 23 4.26 16.08 0.12
N ARG A 24 5.18 16.73 0.84
CA ARG A 24 5.36 16.53 2.28
C ARG A 24 4.12 16.98 3.07
N ALA A 25 3.58 18.16 2.76
CA ALA A 25 2.35 18.66 3.39
C ALA A 25 1.17 17.71 3.11
N MET A 26 0.98 17.30 1.86
CA MET A 26 -0.06 16.34 1.47
C MET A 26 0.09 15.01 2.21
N ARG A 27 1.31 14.49 2.37
CA ARG A 27 1.56 13.26 3.14
C ARG A 27 1.31 13.44 4.64
N LYS A 28 1.70 14.59 5.21
CA LYS A 28 1.49 14.92 6.63
C LYS A 28 0.00 14.96 6.96
N TYR A 29 -0.79 15.63 6.13
CA TYR A 29 -2.23 15.80 6.36
C TYR A 29 -3.09 14.72 5.71
N GLY A 30 -2.53 13.85 4.88
CA GLY A 30 -3.28 12.85 4.12
C GLY A 30 -4.14 11.92 4.97
N LYS A 31 -3.63 11.45 6.13
CA LYS A 31 -4.44 10.65 7.06
C LYS A 31 -5.60 11.44 7.68
N LYS A 32 -5.35 12.69 8.09
CA LYS A 32 -6.39 13.58 8.65
C LYS A 32 -7.49 13.85 7.62
N VAL A 33 -7.10 14.15 6.37
CA VAL A 33 -8.01 14.36 5.25
C VAL A 33 -8.85 13.09 4.99
N GLN A 34 -8.24 11.90 4.99
CA GLN A 34 -8.98 10.65 4.83
C GLN A 34 -10.02 10.42 5.93
N THR A 35 -9.66 10.64 7.19
CA THR A 35 -10.59 10.50 8.32
C THR A 35 -11.72 11.51 8.25
N GLU A 36 -11.42 12.76 7.88
CA GLU A 36 -12.39 13.83 7.75
C GLU A 36 -13.39 13.56 6.63
N ILE A 37 -12.92 13.11 5.46
CA ILE A 37 -13.78 12.69 4.34
C ILE A 37 -14.70 11.55 4.76
N LEU A 38 -14.18 10.55 5.47
CA LEU A 38 -14.99 9.40 5.91
C LEU A 38 -16.06 9.83 6.93
N GLN A 39 -15.70 10.68 7.89
CA GLN A 39 -16.64 11.24 8.86
C GLN A 39 -17.71 12.09 8.17
N ARG A 40 -17.33 12.93 7.20
CA ARG A 40 -18.26 13.73 6.40
C ARG A 40 -19.25 12.85 5.65
N ARG A 41 -18.79 11.82 4.95
CA ARG A 41 -19.67 10.85 4.27
C ARG A 41 -20.63 10.13 5.22
N GLN A 42 -20.16 9.76 6.42
CA GLN A 42 -21.02 9.14 7.42
C GLN A 42 -22.09 10.11 7.95
N LYS A 43 -21.73 11.38 8.17
CA LYS A 43 -22.68 12.43 8.57
C LYS A 43 -23.72 12.67 7.49
N GLU A 44 -23.30 12.83 6.23
CA GLU A 44 -24.19 12.98 5.07
C GLU A 44 -25.15 11.78 4.97
N LYS A 45 -24.65 10.55 5.05
CA LYS A 45 -25.49 9.34 5.04
C LYS A 45 -26.49 9.31 6.20
N LYS A 46 -26.07 9.70 7.40
CA LYS A 46 -26.98 9.77 8.57
C LYS A 46 -28.05 10.83 8.38
N ASN A 47 -27.70 11.99 7.84
CA ASN A 47 -28.64 13.08 7.58
C ASN A 47 -29.70 12.65 6.56
N ILE A 48 -29.28 12.06 5.43
CA ILE A 48 -30.19 11.53 4.41
C ILE A 48 -31.11 10.46 5.00
N LEU A 49 -30.54 9.50 5.74
CA LEU A 49 -31.33 8.43 6.35
C LEU A 49 -32.37 8.97 7.34
N ASN A 50 -32.01 10.00 8.12
CA ASN A 50 -32.95 10.66 9.01
C ASN A 50 -34.04 11.43 8.25
N ALA A 51 -33.70 12.12 7.15
CA ALA A 51 -34.67 12.80 6.29
C ALA A 51 -35.66 11.80 5.68
N VAL A 52 -35.17 10.69 5.13
CA VAL A 52 -36.00 9.60 4.59
C VAL A 52 -36.92 9.03 5.66
N LYS A 53 -36.41 8.78 6.88
CA LYS A 53 -37.24 8.31 8.01
C LYS A 53 -38.32 9.31 8.43
N LYS A 54 -38.04 10.61 8.37
CA LYS A 54 -39.03 11.66 8.70
C LYS A 54 -40.13 11.75 7.63
N TYR A 55 -39.74 11.68 6.35
CA TYR A 55 -40.67 11.62 5.22
C TYR A 55 -41.57 10.39 5.29
N GLN A 56 -40.99 9.20 5.52
CA GLN A 56 -41.74 7.96 5.66
C GLN A 56 -42.76 8.02 6.81
N LYS A 57 -42.46 8.76 7.88
CA LYS A 57 -43.36 8.94 9.02
C LYS A 57 -44.36 10.09 8.84
N GLY A 58 -44.34 10.81 7.72
CA GLY A 58 -45.23 11.94 7.45
C GLY A 58 -44.93 13.22 8.26
N LEU A 59 -43.76 13.33 8.90
CA LEU A 59 -43.38 14.52 9.67
C LEU A 59 -42.82 15.65 8.80
N SER A 60 -42.47 15.36 7.54
CA SER A 60 -41.91 16.33 6.60
C SER A 60 -42.39 16.01 5.20
N ASP A 61 -43.06 16.96 4.56
CA ASP A 61 -43.72 16.77 3.25
C ASP A 61 -42.85 17.20 2.05
N LYS A 62 -41.74 17.92 2.33
CA LYS A 62 -40.84 18.46 1.29
C LYS A 62 -39.64 17.53 1.07
N LEU A 63 -39.42 17.11 -0.18
CA LEU A 63 -38.29 16.28 -0.64
C LEU A 63 -36.98 17.08 -0.78
N ASP A 64 -36.72 18.01 0.12
CA ASP A 64 -35.59 18.96 0.05
C ASP A 64 -34.21 18.25 0.07
N PHE A 65 -34.17 16.99 0.52
CA PHE A 65 -32.96 16.17 0.50
C PHE A 65 -32.57 15.63 -0.89
N LEU A 66 -33.47 15.66 -1.89
CA LEU A 66 -33.18 15.21 -3.26
C LEU A 66 -32.60 16.34 -4.13
N ASP A 67 -32.96 17.60 -3.86
CA ASP A 67 -32.60 18.74 -4.70
C ASP A 67 -31.18 19.28 -4.40
N GLU A 68 -30.70 19.15 -3.16
CA GLU A 68 -29.37 19.64 -2.76
C GLU A 68 -28.21 18.82 -3.38
N GLU A 69 -28.44 17.55 -3.79
CA GLU A 69 -27.39 16.67 -4.36
C GLU A 69 -27.24 16.77 -5.89
N GLN A 70 -28.30 17.13 -6.63
CA GLN A 70 -28.26 17.17 -8.10
C GLN A 70 -27.37 18.30 -8.65
N THR A 71 -27.21 19.41 -7.92
CA THR A 71 -26.43 20.57 -8.37
C THR A 71 -24.92 20.43 -8.15
N SER A 72 -24.47 19.47 -7.32
CA SER A 72 -23.05 19.26 -7.00
C SER A 72 -22.40 18.07 -7.72
N SER A 73 -23.19 17.27 -8.45
CA SER A 73 -22.71 16.05 -9.14
C SER A 73 -22.55 16.19 -10.67
N GLN A 74 -22.93 17.32 -11.27
CA GLN A 74 -22.70 17.61 -12.68
C GLN A 74 -21.39 18.38 -12.90
N GLY A 75 -20.27 17.67 -12.91
CA GLY A 75 -18.98 18.28 -13.25
C GLY A 75 -17.85 17.26 -13.42
N ASN A 76 -17.71 16.76 -14.64
CA ASN A 76 -16.57 15.97 -15.16
C ASN A 76 -16.53 14.46 -14.86
N LYS A 77 -17.44 13.71 -15.49
CA LYS A 77 -17.08 12.37 -16.02
C LYS A 77 -16.58 12.53 -17.47
N LYS A 78 -15.28 12.76 -17.63
CA LYS A 78 -14.55 12.56 -18.89
C LYS A 78 -13.30 11.74 -18.60
N GLY A 79 -13.12 10.65 -19.34
CA GLY A 79 -11.80 10.10 -19.62
C GLY A 79 -11.36 8.92 -18.77
N SER A 80 -11.51 7.75 -19.39
CA SER A 80 -10.75 6.51 -19.21
C SER A 80 -9.29 6.63 -18.73
N ALA A 81 -8.82 5.52 -18.12
CA ALA A 81 -7.43 5.10 -17.99
C ALA A 81 -6.56 5.74 -16.88
N ASN A 82 -6.89 5.45 -15.62
CA ASN A 82 -5.88 5.02 -14.64
C ASN A 82 -6.58 4.51 -13.38
N GLN A 83 -7.29 3.38 -13.50
CA GLN A 83 -7.40 2.50 -12.35
C GLN A 83 -5.96 2.06 -12.05
N GLN A 84 -5.33 2.71 -11.08
CA GLN A 84 -4.13 2.19 -10.46
C GLN A 84 -4.53 0.83 -9.89
N ILE A 85 -4.29 -0.21 -10.69
CA ILE A 85 -4.22 -1.58 -10.24
C ILE A 85 -3.36 -1.50 -9.00
N LYS A 86 -3.96 -1.72 -7.84
CA LYS A 86 -3.22 -1.88 -6.59
C LYS A 86 -2.30 -3.04 -6.85
N LYS A 87 -1.07 -2.76 -7.32
CA LYS A 87 -0.06 -3.78 -7.59
C LYS A 87 0.05 -4.54 -6.30
N GLY A 88 -0.44 -5.77 -6.31
CA GLY A 88 -0.39 -6.65 -5.17
C GLY A 88 1.05 -6.78 -4.67
N PRO A 89 1.25 -7.42 -3.51
CA PRO A 89 2.60 -7.62 -2.98
C PRO A 89 3.56 -8.11 -4.08
N ASN A 90 4.71 -7.45 -4.22
CA ASN A 90 5.79 -7.80 -5.17
C ASN A 90 6.03 -9.33 -5.18
N ALA A 91 6.43 -9.93 -6.31
CA ALA A 91 6.80 -11.35 -6.40
C ALA A 91 7.72 -11.83 -5.26
N LYS A 92 8.71 -11.02 -4.87
CA LYS A 92 9.56 -11.30 -3.69
C LYS A 92 8.75 -11.40 -2.39
N ARG A 93 7.74 -10.56 -2.22
CA ARG A 93 6.82 -10.56 -1.07
C ARG A 93 5.83 -11.72 -1.15
N ARG A 94 5.35 -12.11 -2.34
CA ARG A 94 4.54 -13.33 -2.53
C ARG A 94 5.31 -14.59 -2.10
N TYR A 95 6.55 -14.75 -2.57
CA TYR A 95 7.41 -15.86 -2.17
C TYR A 95 7.68 -15.88 -0.66
N LYS A 96 7.99 -14.72 -0.07
CA LYS A 96 8.18 -14.62 1.38
C LYS A 96 6.91 -14.94 2.16
N ASN A 97 5.75 -14.50 1.69
CA ASN A 97 4.47 -14.80 2.33
C ASN A 97 4.12 -16.30 2.22
N GLN A 98 4.41 -16.94 1.09
CA GLN A 98 4.24 -18.38 0.92
C GLN A 98 5.19 -19.17 1.82
N LYS A 99 6.45 -18.75 1.90
CA LYS A 99 7.49 -19.46 2.66
C LYS A 99 7.43 -19.21 4.17
N PHE A 100 7.00 -18.02 4.61
CA PHE A 100 7.12 -17.57 5.99
C PHE A 100 5.82 -16.96 6.57
N GLY A 101 4.71 -16.98 5.83
CA GLY A 101 3.46 -16.33 6.23
C GLY A 101 3.44 -14.81 6.02
N PHE A 102 2.25 -14.22 6.02
CA PHE A 102 2.05 -12.77 5.88
C PHE A 102 2.62 -12.01 7.09
N GLY A 103 3.46 -11.00 6.86
CA GLY A 103 4.05 -10.20 7.93
C GLY A 103 5.33 -10.77 8.56
N GLY A 104 5.83 -11.92 8.08
CA GLY A 104 7.14 -12.44 8.45
C GLY A 104 7.26 -12.86 9.91
N LYS A 105 6.65 -14.00 10.26
CA LYS A 105 6.93 -14.75 11.49
C LYS A 105 6.95 -16.22 11.13
N LYS A 106 8.13 -16.84 11.14
CA LYS A 106 8.29 -18.27 10.87
C LYS A 106 7.59 -19.04 11.99
N LYS A 107 6.44 -19.66 11.72
CA LYS A 107 5.67 -20.49 12.67
C LYS A 107 6.44 -21.78 13.01
N GLY A 108 7.57 -21.67 13.70
CA GLY A 108 8.35 -22.85 14.10
C GLY A 108 9.05 -23.59 12.95
N SER A 109 8.96 -23.15 11.69
CA SER A 109 9.61 -23.84 10.55
C SER A 109 11.14 -23.79 10.53
N LYS A 110 11.75 -23.13 11.52
CA LYS A 110 13.19 -23.18 11.82
C LYS A 110 13.52 -24.09 13.02
N TRP A 111 12.52 -24.69 13.65
CA TRP A 111 12.73 -25.56 14.80
C TRP A 111 13.09 -26.94 14.29
N ASN A 112 14.09 -27.55 14.93
CA ASN A 112 14.44 -28.93 14.66
C ASN A 112 13.29 -29.82 15.14
N THR A 113 12.67 -30.56 14.22
CA THR A 113 11.78 -31.67 14.54
C THR A 113 12.61 -32.94 14.75
N LYS A 114 12.08 -33.92 15.50
CA LYS A 114 12.73 -35.23 15.69
C LYS A 114 13.14 -35.87 14.35
N GLU A 115 12.26 -35.76 13.35
CA GLU A 115 12.54 -36.21 11.98
C GLU A 115 13.74 -35.50 11.34
N SER A 116 13.82 -34.16 11.47
CA SER A 116 14.96 -33.40 10.93
C SER A 116 16.28 -33.63 11.66
N PHE A 117 16.24 -34.00 12.95
CA PHE A 117 17.44 -34.35 13.71
C PHE A 117 18.02 -35.70 13.28
N ASN A 118 17.15 -36.64 12.89
CA ASN A 118 17.55 -37.98 12.45
C ASN A 118 17.92 -38.04 10.95
N ASP A 119 17.58 -37.02 10.15
CA ASP A 119 17.90 -36.98 8.73
C ASP A 119 19.37 -36.56 8.47
N VAL A 120 20.24 -37.56 8.41
CA VAL A 120 21.66 -37.42 8.03
C VAL A 120 21.91 -37.70 6.54
N SER A 121 20.86 -37.83 5.70
CA SER A 121 21.01 -38.23 4.29
C SER A 121 21.83 -37.22 3.46
N SER A 122 21.80 -35.94 3.85
CA SER A 122 22.57 -34.87 3.22
C SER A 122 24.03 -34.80 3.68
N PHE A 123 24.43 -35.55 4.71
CA PHE A 123 25.79 -35.57 5.23
C PHE A 123 26.71 -36.40 4.33
N ARG A 124 27.60 -35.71 3.61
CA ARG A 124 28.63 -36.36 2.77
C ARG A 124 29.88 -36.68 3.60
N SER A 125 29.89 -37.84 4.24
CA SER A 125 31.02 -38.32 5.06
C SER A 125 32.36 -38.29 4.31
N LYS A 126 32.34 -38.57 3.01
CA LYS A 126 33.53 -38.55 2.13
C LYS A 126 34.17 -37.17 1.97
N VAL A 127 33.42 -36.08 2.17
CA VAL A 127 33.95 -34.71 2.12
C VAL A 127 34.35 -34.24 3.52
N ALA A 128 33.55 -34.58 4.54
CA ALA A 128 33.77 -34.14 5.91
C ALA A 128 34.97 -34.83 6.59
N HIS A 129 35.26 -36.10 6.25
CA HIS A 129 36.34 -36.88 6.85
C HIS A 129 37.39 -37.31 5.84
N ASN A 130 37.69 -36.48 4.83
CA ASN A 130 38.79 -36.73 3.89
C ASN A 130 40.17 -36.52 4.58
N LYS A 131 40.47 -37.37 5.55
CA LYS A 131 41.81 -37.73 6.01
C LYS A 131 42.07 -39.18 5.58
N GLY A 132 42.00 -39.41 4.27
CA GLY A 132 42.65 -40.56 3.65
C GLY A 132 44.16 -40.32 3.54
N PRO A 133 45.00 -41.36 3.41
CA PRO A 133 46.45 -41.25 3.54
C PRO A 133 46.99 -40.28 2.48
N GLY A 134 47.63 -39.20 2.94
CA GLY A 134 48.16 -38.15 2.08
C GLY A 134 49.16 -38.70 1.07
N LYS A 135 48.94 -38.42 -0.22
CA LYS A 135 49.95 -38.62 -1.26
C LYS A 135 51.18 -37.78 -0.90
N ARG A 136 52.29 -38.44 -0.57
CA ARG A 136 53.62 -37.82 -0.47
C ARG A 136 54.02 -37.35 -1.87
N GLY A 137 54.36 -36.07 -1.99
CA GLY A 137 54.81 -35.48 -3.24
C GLY A 137 56.12 -36.10 -3.73
N LYS A 138 56.23 -36.23 -5.05
CA LYS A 138 57.47 -36.11 -5.80
C LYS A 138 57.30 -34.91 -6.71
#